data_AF-A0A2K8XQ81-F1
#
_entry.id   AF-A0A2K8XQ81-F1
#
_cell.length_a   1.000
_cell.length_b   1.000
_cell.length_c   1.000
_cell.angle_alpha   90.00
_cell.angle_beta   90.00
_cell.angle_gamma   90.00
#
_symmetry.space_group_name_H-M   'P 1'
#
loop_
_entity.id
_entity.type
_entity.pdbx_description
1 polymer ?
#
loop_
_entity_poly.entity_id
_entity_poly.type
_entity_poly.pdbx_seq_one_letter_code
_entity_poly.pdbx_strand_id
1 'polypeptide(L)'
;MKKIIAVLLVSILMIACSSKKDGNMIVEGNIKGLKKGTLYLQKMNDTALVSVDSVTVFGDGNYKLTDNVESPVMYYLTFDGNTTDKRILFFGNKGTITINDNIDIFGFNPEIIGSENQLVLNNFMKINNQFKNQRLEFIKKEFDAVKSKDADLIEKVQNDFNRMIRRKYLYTTNFALNNPNSEAAPYIALTELYDANIKLLDTINNSLSIDVKKSIYGQRLDKFIGDIKAKENK
;
A
#
# COMPACT_ATOMS: atom_id res chain seq x y z
N MET A 1 32.82 12.01 52.89
CA MET A 1 32.31 10.95 51.97
C MET A 1 30.87 11.17 51.47
N LYS A 2 30.18 12.27 51.81
CA LYS A 2 28.81 12.55 51.30
C LYS A 2 28.76 13.33 49.97
N LYS A 3 29.87 13.96 49.54
CA LYS A 3 29.96 14.72 48.28
C LYS A 3 30.35 13.88 47.06
N ILE A 4 30.93 12.69 47.25
CA ILE A 4 31.32 11.79 46.16
C ILE A 4 30.09 11.01 45.64
N ILE A 5 29.14 10.70 46.52
CA ILE A 5 27.89 10.00 46.17
C ILE A 5 26.99 10.88 45.28
N ALA A 6 27.00 12.20 45.51
CA ALA A 6 26.22 13.15 44.69
C ALA A 6 26.74 13.28 43.25
N VAL A 7 28.05 13.11 43.02
CA VAL A 7 28.64 13.18 41.67
C VAL A 7 28.36 11.90 40.87
N LEU A 8 28.28 10.74 41.53
CA LEU A 8 27.92 9.47 40.90
C LEU A 8 26.43 9.35 40.54
N LEU A 9 25.53 10.04 41.25
CA LEU A 9 24.10 10.05 40.89
C LEU A 9 23.80 10.94 39.66
N VAL A 10 24.60 11.96 39.40
CA VAL A 10 24.41 12.86 38.24
C VAL A 10 24.97 12.25 36.95
N SER A 11 26.00 11.40 37.04
CA SER A 11 26.58 10.73 35.86
C SER A 11 25.73 9.58 35.30
N ILE A 12 24.76 9.05 36.07
CA ILE A 12 23.84 7.99 35.60
C ILE A 12 22.69 8.57 34.76
N LEU A 13 22.37 9.86 34.90
CA LEU A 13 21.30 10.53 34.16
C LEU A 13 21.67 10.92 32.71
N MET A 14 22.93 10.74 32.31
CA MET A 14 23.41 11.10 30.97
C MET A 14 23.40 9.93 29.98
N ILE A 15 22.91 8.76 30.38
CA ILE A 15 22.64 7.62 29.46
C ILE A 15 21.15 7.63 29.06
N ALA A 16 20.63 8.80 28.69
CA ALA A 16 19.56 8.87 27.70
C ALA A 16 20.22 8.95 26.32
N CYS A 17 21.00 7.92 25.99
CA CYS A 17 21.48 7.73 24.63
C CYS A 17 20.25 7.59 23.73
N SER A 18 20.08 8.53 22.81
CA SER A 18 19.22 8.40 21.65
C SER A 18 19.56 7.07 20.96
N SER A 19 18.80 6.02 21.23
CA SER A 19 18.94 4.75 20.53
C SER A 19 18.75 5.07 19.05
N LYS A 20 19.79 4.89 18.24
CA LYS A 20 19.60 4.78 16.79
C LYS A 20 18.49 3.76 16.61
N LYS A 21 17.42 4.14 15.92
CA LYS A 21 16.34 3.20 15.63
C LYS A 21 16.92 2.20 14.62
N ASP A 22 17.36 1.07 15.14
CA ASP A 22 17.96 0.00 14.36
C ASP A 22 16.81 -0.83 13.76
N GLY A 23 16.38 -0.42 12.56
CA GLY A 23 15.42 -1.13 11.73
C GLY A 23 16.08 -1.67 10.47
N ASN A 24 15.63 -2.83 9.99
CA ASN A 24 16.09 -3.39 8.71
C ASN A 24 15.45 -2.70 7.49
N MET A 25 14.43 -1.86 7.70
CA MET A 25 13.86 -0.93 6.73
C MET A 25 14.07 0.50 7.22
N ILE A 26 14.62 1.35 6.34
CA ILE A 26 14.76 2.79 6.54
C ILE A 26 13.88 3.49 5.52
N VAL A 27 13.05 4.41 5.98
CA VAL A 27 12.23 5.30 5.14
C VAL A 27 12.70 6.72 5.37
N GLU A 28 13.27 7.36 4.36
CA GLU A 28 13.83 8.70 4.46
C GLU A 28 13.50 9.55 3.23
N GLY A 29 13.67 10.86 3.33
CA GLY A 29 13.44 11.76 2.20
C GLY A 29 13.09 13.17 2.64
N ASN A 30 12.53 13.94 1.72
CA ASN A 30 12.14 15.33 1.96
C ASN A 30 10.68 15.58 1.63
N ILE A 31 9.94 16.19 2.56
CA ILE A 31 8.62 16.77 2.29
C ILE A 31 8.80 18.27 2.10
N LYS A 32 8.86 18.71 0.84
CA LYS A 32 9.08 20.11 0.50
C LYS A 32 7.95 20.97 1.08
N GLY A 33 8.34 22.04 1.77
CA GLY A 33 7.42 22.98 2.40
C GLY A 33 6.97 22.58 3.82
N LEU A 34 7.33 21.37 4.29
CA LEU A 34 7.02 20.96 5.66
C LEU A 34 7.98 21.62 6.66
N LYS A 35 7.52 22.72 7.29
CA LYS A 35 8.30 23.46 8.29
C LYS A 35 8.19 22.91 9.70
N LYS A 36 7.00 22.40 10.07
CA LYS A 36 6.69 21.84 11.38
C LYS A 36 5.57 20.82 11.27
N GLY A 37 5.74 19.68 11.94
CA GLY A 37 4.68 18.70 12.21
C GLY A 37 5.25 17.30 12.37
N THR A 38 4.39 16.31 12.60
CA THR A 38 4.82 14.93 12.90
C THR A 38 4.47 14.01 11.74
N LEU A 39 5.47 13.30 11.22
CA LEU A 39 5.27 12.22 10.27
C LEU A 39 5.16 10.89 11.02
N TYR A 40 4.25 10.03 10.58
CA TYR A 40 4.06 8.69 11.11
C TYR A 40 4.29 7.66 10.02
N LEU A 41 5.09 6.66 10.33
CA LEU A 41 5.17 5.42 9.56
C LEU A 41 4.17 4.44 10.14
N GLN A 42 3.21 4.00 9.34
CA GLN A 42 2.12 3.16 9.79
C GLN A 42 1.94 1.95 8.87
N LYS A 43 1.40 0.86 9.42
CA LYS A 43 1.03 -0.34 8.66
C LYS A 43 -0.25 -0.95 9.22
N MET A 44 -0.90 -1.78 8.40
CA MET A 44 -2.04 -2.55 8.88
C MET A 44 -1.55 -3.72 9.74
N ASN A 45 -2.00 -3.78 10.99
CA ASN A 45 -1.97 -4.98 11.80
C ASN A 45 -3.39 -5.54 11.86
N ASP A 46 -3.63 -6.63 11.13
CA ASP A 46 -4.96 -7.14 10.80
C ASP A 46 -5.87 -6.06 10.20
N THR A 47 -6.82 -5.56 10.99
CA THR A 47 -7.81 -4.54 10.60
C THR A 47 -7.48 -3.15 11.16
N ALA A 48 -6.46 -3.02 12.01
CA ALA A 48 -6.09 -1.77 12.64
C ALA A 48 -4.87 -1.14 11.96
N LEU A 49 -4.94 0.17 11.71
CA LEU A 49 -3.78 0.96 11.29
C LEU A 49 -2.96 1.32 12.52
N VAL A 50 -1.71 0.86 12.59
CA VAL A 50 -0.82 1.09 13.74
C VAL A 50 0.39 1.89 13.32
N SER A 51 0.77 2.88 14.12
CA SER A 51 2.04 3.60 13.97
C SER A 51 3.18 2.76 14.49
N VAL A 52 4.13 2.42 13.63
CA VAL A 52 5.35 1.68 13.99
C VAL A 52 6.50 2.64 14.31
N ASP A 53 6.46 3.82 13.72
CA ASP A 53 7.43 4.87 14.00
C ASP A 53 6.85 6.27 13.77
N SER A 54 7.48 7.27 14.38
CA SER A 54 7.17 8.67 14.15
C SER A 54 8.40 9.57 14.30
N VAL A 55 8.33 10.74 13.67
CA VAL A 55 9.36 11.78 13.77
C VAL A 55 8.72 13.15 13.64
N THR A 56 9.04 14.04 14.56
CA THR A 56 8.67 15.45 14.44
C THR A 56 9.71 16.17 13.59
N VAL A 57 9.24 16.73 12.47
CA VAL A 57 10.05 17.52 11.55
C VAL A 57 10.01 18.97 12.00
N PHE A 58 11.18 19.59 12.11
CA PHE A 58 11.35 21.02 12.35
C PHE A 58 12.40 21.56 11.38
N GLY A 59 12.01 22.47 10.49
CA GLY A 59 12.93 23.13 9.57
C GLY A 59 12.72 22.76 8.11
N ASP A 60 13.63 21.97 7.55
CA ASP A 60 13.86 21.82 6.10
C ASP A 60 13.06 20.71 5.40
N GLY A 61 12.20 20.01 6.14
CA GLY A 61 11.34 18.95 5.60
C GLY A 61 11.99 17.57 5.53
N ASN A 62 13.26 17.42 5.94
CA ASN A 62 13.94 16.12 5.95
C ASN A 62 13.45 15.24 7.10
N TYR A 63 13.31 13.95 6.83
CA TYR A 63 12.86 12.99 7.83
C TYR A 63 13.51 11.61 7.64
N LYS A 64 13.49 10.83 8.72
CA LYS A 64 13.92 9.45 8.74
C LYS A 64 13.08 8.66 9.74
N LEU A 65 12.53 7.56 9.27
CA LEU A 65 11.69 6.61 10.00
C LEU A 65 12.21 5.20 9.75
N THR A 66 11.92 4.27 10.65
CA THR A 66 12.43 2.89 10.53
C THR A 66 11.40 1.88 11.00
N ASP A 67 11.48 0.66 10.48
CA ASP A 67 10.76 -0.50 11.01
C ASP A 67 11.57 -1.78 10.76
N ASN A 68 11.20 -2.87 11.43
CA ASN A 68 11.69 -4.21 11.14
C ASN A 68 10.64 -4.98 10.33
N VAL A 69 11.00 -5.31 9.09
CA VAL A 69 10.14 -5.95 8.11
C VAL A 69 10.66 -7.34 7.79
N GLU A 70 9.80 -8.35 7.92
CA GLU A 70 10.14 -9.73 7.56
C GLU A 70 9.97 -9.97 6.06
N SER A 71 8.83 -9.55 5.51
CA SER A 71 8.49 -9.62 4.09
C SER A 71 7.87 -8.30 3.60
N PRO A 72 7.99 -7.95 2.31
CA PRO A 72 7.40 -6.73 1.77
C PRO A 72 5.89 -6.60 2.02
N VAL A 73 5.46 -5.44 2.52
CA VAL A 73 4.03 -5.12 2.79
C VAL A 73 3.72 -3.66 2.55
N MET A 74 2.43 -3.29 2.51
CA MET A 74 2.02 -1.90 2.34
C MET A 74 2.15 -1.11 3.64
N TYR A 75 2.79 0.04 3.54
CA TYR A 75 2.91 1.06 4.57
C TYR A 75 2.17 2.33 4.15
N TYR A 76 1.94 3.15 5.16
CA TYR A 76 1.34 4.46 5.08
C TYR A 76 2.31 5.44 5.70
N LEU A 77 2.68 6.48 4.96
CA LEU A 77 3.33 7.66 5.53
C LEU A 77 2.25 8.74 5.66
N THR A 78 1.96 9.12 6.89
CA THR A 78 0.92 10.09 7.24
C THR A 78 1.53 11.27 8.00
N PHE A 79 0.76 12.35 8.10
CA PHE A 79 1.18 13.60 8.69
C PHE A 79 0.13 14.12 9.69
N ASP A 80 0.56 14.48 10.90
CA ASP A 80 -0.24 15.23 11.90
C ASP A 80 -0.38 16.68 11.45
N GLY A 81 -1.41 16.91 10.64
CA GLY A 81 -1.93 18.21 10.26
C GLY A 81 -3.44 18.09 9.94
N ASN A 82 -4.06 19.19 9.49
CA ASN A 82 -5.48 19.25 9.06
C ASN A 82 -5.80 18.39 7.81
N THR A 83 -5.01 17.35 7.53
CA THR A 83 -5.07 16.53 6.32
C THR A 83 -5.44 15.09 6.67
N THR A 84 -6.48 14.90 7.50
CA THR A 84 -6.94 13.60 8.02
C THR A 84 -7.09 12.49 6.96
N ASP A 85 -7.26 12.86 5.68
CA ASP A 85 -7.44 11.91 4.58
C ASP A 85 -6.19 11.71 3.69
N LYS A 86 -5.15 12.55 3.80
CA LYS A 86 -3.98 12.48 2.91
C LYS A 86 -2.91 11.53 3.48
N ARG A 87 -2.46 10.59 2.65
CA ARG A 87 -1.44 9.59 3.00
C ARG A 87 -0.66 9.18 1.76
N ILE A 88 0.62 8.87 1.94
CA ILE A 88 1.43 8.22 0.92
C ILE A 88 1.39 6.72 1.17
N LEU A 89 0.88 5.97 0.20
CA LEU A 89 0.89 4.51 0.20
C LEU A 89 2.14 4.00 -0.51
N PHE A 90 2.87 3.09 0.11
CA PHE A 90 4.05 2.50 -0.51
C PHE A 90 4.31 1.07 -0.03
N PHE A 91 5.01 0.29 -0.85
CA PHE A 91 5.54 -1.01 -0.46
C PHE A 91 6.82 -0.84 0.36
N GLY A 92 6.78 -1.22 1.64
CA GLY A 92 7.94 -1.31 2.51
C GLY A 92 8.67 -2.64 2.34
N ASN A 93 10.01 -2.62 2.38
CA ASN A 93 10.89 -3.79 2.29
C ASN A 93 12.20 -3.51 3.05
N LYS A 94 12.99 -4.55 3.28
CA LYS A 94 14.35 -4.40 3.83
C LYS A 94 15.19 -3.50 2.93
N GLY A 95 16.03 -2.66 3.53
CA GLY A 95 16.85 -1.66 2.85
C GLY A 95 16.35 -0.23 3.05
N THR A 96 16.79 0.67 2.17
CA THR A 96 16.43 2.09 2.21
C THR A 96 15.39 2.40 1.15
N ILE A 97 14.31 3.05 1.56
CA ILE A 97 13.25 3.58 0.70
C ILE A 97 13.29 5.09 0.82
N THR A 98 13.44 5.76 -0.32
CA THR A 98 13.42 7.22 -0.40
C THR A 98 12.05 7.68 -0.86
N ILE A 99 11.40 8.55 -0.09
CA ILE A 99 10.11 9.14 -0.44
C ILE A 99 10.19 10.66 -0.39
N ASN A 100 10.05 11.30 -1.55
CA ASN A 100 10.01 12.75 -1.69
C ASN A 100 8.61 13.20 -2.10
N ASP A 101 8.13 14.29 -1.51
CA ASP A 101 6.81 14.86 -1.84
C ASP A 101 6.76 16.37 -1.55
N ASN A 102 5.62 17.00 -1.82
CA ASN A 102 5.32 18.38 -1.47
C ASN A 102 4.08 18.44 -0.56
N ILE A 103 4.19 19.19 0.54
CA ILE A 103 3.11 19.31 1.53
C ILE A 103 1.78 19.83 0.93
N ASP A 104 1.83 20.71 -0.07
CA ASP A 104 0.63 21.28 -0.70
C ASP A 104 -0.23 20.21 -1.38
N ILE A 105 0.43 19.19 -1.96
CA ILE A 105 -0.17 18.08 -2.72
C ILE A 105 0.15 16.72 -2.09
N PHE A 106 0.35 16.68 -0.78
CA PHE A 106 0.81 15.49 -0.06
C PHE A 106 0.01 14.24 -0.42
N GLY A 107 0.71 13.17 -0.81
CA GLY A 107 0.13 11.88 -1.23
C GLY A 107 -0.38 11.82 -2.66
N PHE A 108 -0.44 12.94 -3.38
CA PHE A 108 -1.01 12.96 -4.74
C PHE A 108 -0.07 12.36 -5.78
N ASN A 109 1.21 12.75 -5.75
CA ASN A 109 2.23 12.25 -6.68
C ASN A 109 3.62 12.21 -6.02
N PRO A 110 3.78 11.42 -4.94
CA PRO A 110 5.08 11.25 -4.30
C PRO A 110 6.05 10.51 -5.21
N GLU A 111 7.32 10.87 -5.14
CA GLU A 111 8.42 10.07 -5.70
C GLU A 111 8.81 9.01 -4.68
N ILE A 112 8.80 7.73 -5.09
CA ILE A 112 9.14 6.58 -4.22
C ILE A 112 10.21 5.73 -4.91
N ILE A 113 11.34 5.55 -4.25
CA ILE A 113 12.52 4.81 -4.75
C ILE A 113 12.97 3.78 -3.70
N GLY A 114 13.55 2.66 -4.13
CA GLY A 114 14.14 1.67 -3.21
C GLY A 114 13.26 0.46 -2.89
N SER A 115 12.16 0.27 -3.64
CA SER A 115 11.26 -0.88 -3.49
C SER A 115 10.92 -1.52 -4.85
N GLU A 116 11.36 -2.76 -5.06
CA GLU A 116 11.04 -3.53 -6.28
C GLU A 116 9.55 -3.83 -6.38
N ASN A 117 8.91 -4.16 -5.25
CA ASN A 117 7.46 -4.35 -5.17
C ASN A 117 6.69 -3.07 -5.51
N GLN A 118 7.21 -1.90 -5.14
CA GLN A 118 6.64 -0.63 -5.57
C GLN A 118 6.74 -0.43 -7.08
N LEU A 119 7.85 -0.82 -7.73
CA LEU A 119 8.00 -0.73 -9.18
C LEU A 119 6.98 -1.62 -9.91
N VAL A 120 6.79 -2.85 -9.43
CA VAL A 120 5.77 -3.78 -9.95
C VAL A 120 4.38 -3.16 -9.80
N LEU A 121 4.04 -2.65 -8.61
CA LEU A 121 2.76 -1.99 -8.37
C LEU A 121 2.55 -0.76 -9.27
N ASN A 122 3.58 0.10 -9.42
CA ASN A 122 3.52 1.28 -10.28
C ASN A 122 3.25 0.91 -11.75
N ASN A 123 3.90 -0.14 -12.25
CA ASN A 123 3.71 -0.61 -13.62
C ASN A 123 2.29 -1.16 -13.85
N PHE A 124 1.75 -1.90 -12.88
CA PHE A 124 0.35 -2.31 -12.92
C PHE A 124 -0.60 -1.11 -12.95
N MET A 125 -0.36 -0.14 -12.06
CA MET A 125 -1.24 1.03 -11.89
C MET A 125 -1.32 1.91 -13.13
N LYS A 126 -0.24 2.01 -13.94
CA LYS A 126 -0.24 2.73 -15.23
C LYS A 126 -1.37 2.26 -16.16
N ILE A 127 -1.60 0.95 -16.23
CA ILE A 127 -2.67 0.38 -17.06
C ILE A 127 -3.99 0.32 -16.31
N ASN A 128 -3.97 -0.04 -15.02
CA ASN A 128 -5.19 -0.11 -14.20
C ASN A 128 -5.93 1.24 -14.15
N ASN A 129 -5.21 2.35 -14.17
CA ASN A 129 -5.81 3.69 -14.23
C ASN A 129 -6.62 3.93 -15.51
N GLN A 130 -6.27 3.29 -16.64
CA GLN A 130 -7.08 3.36 -17.86
C GLN A 130 -8.43 2.67 -17.68
N PHE A 131 -8.45 1.50 -17.02
CA PHE A 131 -9.70 0.83 -16.66
C PHE A 131 -10.54 1.64 -15.68
N LYS A 132 -9.91 2.33 -14.73
CA LYS A 132 -10.61 3.26 -13.82
C LYS A 132 -11.27 4.41 -14.58
N ASN A 133 -10.57 5.02 -15.53
CA ASN A 133 -11.13 6.08 -16.37
C ASN A 133 -12.29 5.56 -17.24
N GLN A 134 -12.13 4.38 -17.87
CA GLN A 134 -13.21 3.74 -18.63
C GLN A 134 -14.42 3.44 -17.76
N ARG A 135 -14.23 3.01 -16.50
CA ARG A 135 -15.33 2.81 -15.55
C ARG A 135 -16.09 4.11 -15.29
N LEU A 136 -15.42 5.25 -15.13
CA LEU A 136 -16.08 6.55 -14.98
C LEU A 136 -16.89 6.93 -16.24
N GLU A 137 -16.36 6.64 -17.42
CA GLU A 137 -17.11 6.83 -18.68
C GLU A 137 -18.35 5.94 -18.75
N PHE A 138 -18.28 4.69 -18.29
CA PHE A 138 -19.42 3.79 -18.24
C PHE A 138 -20.48 4.25 -17.23
N ILE A 139 -20.08 4.73 -16.05
CA ILE A 139 -21.00 5.34 -15.07
C ILE A 139 -21.77 6.50 -15.71
N LYS A 140 -21.09 7.36 -16.47
CA LYS A 140 -21.74 8.44 -17.22
C LYS A 140 -22.72 7.90 -18.26
N LYS A 141 -22.29 6.94 -19.10
CA LYS A 141 -23.14 6.32 -20.14
C LYS A 141 -24.39 5.67 -19.55
N GLU A 142 -24.25 5.00 -18.42
CA GLU A 142 -25.36 4.37 -17.69
C GLU A 142 -26.36 5.42 -17.20
N PHE A 143 -25.87 6.49 -16.59
CA PHE A 143 -26.71 7.62 -16.16
C PHE A 143 -27.50 8.23 -17.32
N ASP A 144 -26.83 8.49 -18.46
CA ASP A 144 -27.46 9.07 -19.65
C ASP A 144 -28.51 8.12 -20.27
N ALA A 145 -28.24 6.81 -20.31
CA ALA A 145 -29.15 5.79 -20.83
C ALA A 145 -30.40 5.60 -19.95
N VAL A 146 -30.22 5.60 -18.63
CA VAL A 146 -31.35 5.55 -17.67
C VAL A 146 -32.22 6.81 -17.82
N LYS A 147 -31.60 7.98 -18.00
CA LYS A 147 -32.32 9.24 -18.21
C LYS A 147 -33.13 9.24 -19.51
N SER A 148 -32.65 8.61 -20.58
CA SER A 148 -33.38 8.50 -21.84
C SER A 148 -34.51 7.47 -21.81
N LYS A 149 -34.58 6.61 -20.77
CA LYS A 149 -35.53 5.49 -20.64
C LYS A 149 -35.48 4.51 -21.82
N ASP A 150 -34.33 4.43 -22.48
CA ASP A 150 -34.11 3.54 -23.61
C ASP A 150 -33.57 2.20 -23.10
N ALA A 151 -34.45 1.19 -23.07
CA ALA A 151 -34.12 -0.14 -22.54
C ALA A 151 -32.99 -0.82 -23.33
N ASP A 152 -32.97 -0.69 -24.67
CA ASP A 152 -31.96 -1.30 -25.52
C ASP A 152 -30.59 -0.65 -25.28
N LEU A 153 -30.57 0.68 -25.09
CA LEU A 153 -29.35 1.40 -24.76
C LEU A 153 -28.82 1.03 -23.38
N ILE A 154 -29.69 0.89 -22.37
CA ILE A 154 -29.32 0.44 -21.03
C ILE A 154 -28.67 -0.94 -21.09
N GLU A 155 -29.30 -1.90 -21.77
CA GLU A 155 -28.77 -3.25 -21.92
C GLU A 155 -27.41 -3.25 -22.64
N LYS A 156 -27.28 -2.47 -23.72
CA LYS A 156 -26.03 -2.34 -24.46
C LYS A 156 -24.90 -1.78 -23.59
N VAL A 157 -25.16 -0.72 -22.82
CA VAL A 157 -24.18 -0.13 -21.91
C VAL A 157 -23.74 -1.14 -20.85
N GLN A 158 -24.68 -1.89 -20.27
CA GLN A 158 -24.38 -2.92 -19.28
C GLN A 158 -23.51 -4.05 -19.87
N ASN A 159 -23.82 -4.51 -21.09
CA ASN A 159 -23.05 -5.54 -21.78
C ASN A 159 -21.62 -5.07 -22.09
N ASP A 160 -21.45 -3.83 -22.53
CA ASP A 160 -20.13 -3.26 -22.80
C ASP A 160 -19.32 -3.02 -21.52
N PHE A 161 -19.97 -2.61 -20.43
CA PHE A 161 -19.35 -2.49 -19.11
C PHE A 161 -18.85 -3.86 -18.62
N ASN A 162 -19.68 -4.91 -18.70
CA ASN A 162 -19.31 -6.27 -18.34
C ASN A 162 -18.10 -6.77 -19.16
N ARG A 163 -18.04 -6.43 -20.45
CA ARG A 163 -16.89 -6.74 -21.32
C ARG A 163 -15.61 -6.05 -20.86
N MET A 164 -15.70 -4.78 -20.46
CA MET A 164 -14.57 -4.02 -19.90
C MET A 164 -14.08 -4.66 -18.59
N ILE A 165 -14.98 -5.03 -17.68
CA ILE A 165 -14.63 -5.70 -16.42
C ILE A 165 -13.92 -7.03 -16.68
N ARG A 166 -14.42 -7.86 -17.61
CA ARG A 166 -13.73 -9.11 -18.01
C ARG A 166 -12.32 -8.86 -18.52
N ARG A 167 -12.12 -7.84 -19.36
CA ARG A 167 -10.78 -7.46 -19.84
C ARG A 167 -9.87 -7.01 -18.70
N LYS A 168 -10.39 -6.22 -17.76
CA LYS A 168 -9.66 -5.82 -16.55
C LYS A 168 -9.20 -7.05 -15.77
N TYR A 169 -10.11 -7.99 -15.48
CA TYR A 169 -9.77 -9.20 -14.72
C TYR A 169 -8.73 -10.08 -15.42
N LEU A 170 -8.84 -10.27 -16.73
CA LEU A 170 -7.85 -11.02 -17.51
C LEU A 170 -6.48 -10.32 -17.50
N TYR A 171 -6.45 -8.99 -17.67
CA TYR A 171 -5.22 -8.22 -17.58
C TYR A 171 -4.57 -8.35 -16.20
N THR A 172 -5.33 -8.13 -15.13
CA THR A 172 -4.84 -8.24 -13.74
C THR A 172 -4.32 -9.65 -13.44
N THR A 173 -5.05 -10.68 -13.88
CA THR A 173 -4.62 -12.07 -13.73
C THR A 173 -3.29 -12.32 -14.44
N ASN A 174 -3.21 -11.97 -15.73
CA ASN A 174 -1.98 -12.14 -16.51
C ASN A 174 -0.81 -11.32 -15.94
N PHE A 175 -1.07 -10.12 -15.42
CA PHE A 175 -0.04 -9.31 -14.78
C PHE A 175 0.54 -10.02 -13.55
N ALA A 176 -0.32 -10.55 -12.67
CA ALA A 176 0.11 -11.30 -11.50
C ALA A 176 0.88 -12.58 -11.87
N LEU A 177 0.42 -13.32 -12.89
CA LEU A 177 1.10 -14.52 -13.40
C LEU A 177 2.50 -14.24 -13.95
N ASN A 178 2.74 -13.03 -14.47
CA ASN A 178 4.05 -12.62 -14.98
C ASN A 178 4.96 -12.00 -13.91
N ASN A 179 4.48 -11.84 -12.67
CA ASN A 179 5.26 -11.33 -11.53
C ASN A 179 5.21 -12.27 -10.31
N PRO A 180 5.40 -13.59 -10.47
CA PRO A 180 5.14 -14.57 -9.41
C PRO A 180 6.08 -14.47 -8.21
N ASN A 181 7.23 -13.80 -8.39
CA ASN A 181 8.26 -13.59 -7.37
C ASN A 181 8.09 -12.27 -6.60
N SER A 182 7.04 -11.50 -6.89
CA SER A 182 6.77 -10.21 -6.22
C SER A 182 5.55 -10.32 -5.32
N GLU A 183 5.67 -9.85 -4.07
CA GLU A 183 4.56 -9.73 -3.11
C GLU A 183 3.48 -8.74 -3.58
N ALA A 184 3.80 -7.86 -4.54
CA ALA A 184 2.81 -7.02 -5.21
C ALA A 184 1.79 -7.87 -6.00
N ALA A 185 2.16 -9.04 -6.52
CA ALA A 185 1.24 -9.90 -7.28
C ALA A 185 0.04 -10.41 -6.45
N PRO A 186 0.22 -11.07 -5.29
CA PRO A 186 -0.91 -11.46 -4.45
C PRO A 186 -1.64 -10.25 -3.86
N TYR A 187 -0.94 -9.14 -3.57
CA TYR A 187 -1.61 -7.90 -3.14
C TYR A 187 -2.56 -7.35 -4.21
N ILE A 188 -2.11 -7.29 -5.47
CA ILE A 188 -2.92 -6.87 -6.61
C ILE A 188 -4.12 -7.82 -6.77
N ALA A 189 -3.92 -9.13 -6.67
CA ALA A 189 -5.01 -10.09 -6.74
C ALA A 189 -6.08 -9.84 -5.66
N LEU A 190 -5.66 -9.69 -4.40
CA LEU A 190 -6.56 -9.41 -3.28
C LEU A 190 -7.33 -8.09 -3.43
N THR A 191 -6.73 -7.07 -4.03
CA THR A 191 -7.32 -5.72 -4.11
C THR A 191 -8.12 -5.47 -5.39
N GLU A 192 -7.80 -6.16 -6.48
CA GLU A 192 -8.38 -5.88 -7.80
C GLU A 192 -9.27 -7.00 -8.34
N LEU A 193 -9.21 -8.21 -7.75
CA LEU A 193 -9.96 -9.41 -8.15
C LEU A 193 -10.87 -9.96 -7.04
N TYR A 194 -11.21 -9.16 -6.02
CA TYR A 194 -12.03 -9.63 -4.90
C TYR A 194 -13.44 -10.10 -5.31
N ASP A 195 -14.01 -9.53 -6.37
CA ASP A 195 -15.28 -9.94 -7.01
C ASP A 195 -15.09 -10.83 -8.24
N ALA A 196 -13.88 -11.30 -8.52
CA ALA A 196 -13.58 -12.10 -9.70
C ALA A 196 -13.94 -13.58 -9.50
N ASN A 197 -13.96 -14.34 -10.60
CA ASN A 197 -14.13 -15.78 -10.52
C ASN A 197 -12.96 -16.41 -9.74
N ILE A 198 -13.28 -17.25 -8.75
CA ILE A 198 -12.30 -17.90 -7.89
C ILE A 198 -11.20 -18.67 -8.65
N LYS A 199 -11.50 -19.22 -9.83
CA LYS A 199 -10.52 -19.92 -10.67
C LYS A 199 -9.35 -19.03 -11.08
N LEU A 200 -9.58 -17.72 -11.27
CA LEU A 200 -8.52 -16.76 -11.57
C LEU A 200 -7.61 -16.57 -10.35
N LEU A 201 -8.20 -16.41 -9.16
CA LEU A 201 -7.46 -16.30 -7.90
C LEU A 201 -6.64 -17.55 -7.63
N ASP A 202 -7.22 -18.75 -7.83
CA ASP A 202 -6.53 -20.04 -7.71
C ASP A 202 -5.34 -20.13 -8.66
N THR A 203 -5.52 -19.70 -9.91
CA THR A 203 -4.47 -19.75 -10.93
C THR A 203 -3.30 -18.86 -10.54
N ILE A 204 -3.58 -17.66 -10.03
CA ILE A 204 -2.55 -16.76 -9.49
C ILE A 204 -1.87 -17.39 -8.27
N ASN A 205 -2.64 -17.84 -7.26
CA ASN A 205 -2.09 -18.39 -6.03
C ASN A 205 -1.13 -19.55 -6.30
N ASN A 206 -1.50 -20.44 -7.24
CA ASN A 206 -0.68 -21.58 -7.61
C ASN A 206 0.62 -21.19 -8.33
N SER A 207 0.64 -20.09 -9.09
CA SER A 207 1.84 -19.64 -9.81
C SER A 207 2.86 -18.92 -8.93
N LEU A 208 2.47 -18.44 -7.75
CA LEU A 208 3.35 -17.70 -6.86
C LEU A 208 4.56 -18.54 -6.44
N SER A 209 5.71 -17.88 -6.30
CA SER A 209 6.93 -18.50 -5.79
C SER A 209 6.74 -19.00 -4.36
N ILE A 210 7.59 -19.92 -3.92
CA ILE A 210 7.52 -20.49 -2.57
C ILE A 210 7.68 -19.38 -1.51
N ASP A 211 8.58 -18.42 -1.74
CA ASP A 211 8.84 -17.32 -0.82
C ASP A 211 7.64 -16.36 -0.76
N VAL A 212 7.06 -16.01 -1.92
CA VAL A 212 5.87 -15.17 -1.97
C VAL A 212 4.66 -15.85 -1.34
N LYS A 213 4.47 -17.17 -1.53
CA LYS A 213 3.41 -17.94 -0.86
C LYS A 213 3.53 -17.89 0.67
N LYS A 214 4.75 -17.87 1.20
CA LYS A 214 5.02 -17.76 2.64
C LYS A 214 4.92 -16.33 3.17
N SER A 215 4.95 -15.31 2.29
CA SER A 215 4.80 -13.91 2.67
C SER A 215 3.39 -13.59 3.19
N ILE A 216 3.25 -12.43 3.84
CA ILE A 216 1.96 -11.95 4.38
C ILE A 216 0.86 -11.93 3.30
N TYR A 217 1.15 -11.43 2.10
CA TYR A 217 0.13 -11.35 1.05
C TYR A 217 -0.14 -12.69 0.37
N GLY A 218 0.85 -13.56 0.23
CA GLY A 218 0.64 -14.92 -0.25
C GLY A 218 -0.29 -15.71 0.66
N GLN A 219 -0.02 -15.70 1.97
CA GLN A 219 -0.87 -16.37 2.96
C GLN A 219 -2.29 -15.78 3.01
N ARG A 220 -2.42 -14.45 2.89
CA ARG A 220 -3.74 -13.80 2.83
C ARG A 220 -4.53 -14.20 1.59
N LEU A 221 -3.88 -14.32 0.42
CA LEU A 221 -4.54 -14.78 -0.80
C LEU A 221 -5.01 -16.23 -0.66
N ASP A 222 -4.14 -17.11 -0.17
CA ASP A 222 -4.48 -18.52 0.06
C ASP A 222 -5.66 -18.67 1.01
N LYS A 223 -5.62 -17.94 2.14
CA LYS A 223 -6.73 -17.89 3.10
C LYS A 223 -8.02 -17.37 2.47
N PHE A 224 -7.96 -16.27 1.72
CA PHE A 224 -9.13 -15.68 1.08
C PHE A 224 -9.81 -16.68 0.13
N ILE A 225 -9.03 -17.39 -0.68
CA ILE A 225 -9.53 -18.44 -1.58
C ILE A 225 -10.16 -19.59 -0.78
N GLY A 226 -9.49 -20.06 0.27
CA GLY A 226 -10.00 -21.12 1.15
C GLY A 226 -11.34 -20.76 1.79
N ASP A 227 -11.47 -19.52 2.28
CA ASP A 227 -12.69 -19.02 2.90
C ASP A 227 -13.87 -18.95 1.90
N ILE A 228 -13.63 -18.62 0.62
CA ILE A 228 -14.67 -18.67 -0.43
C ILE A 228 -15.10 -20.11 -0.69
N LYS A 229 -14.16 -21.04 -0.90
CA LYS A 229 -14.46 -22.47 -1.17
C LYS A 229 -15.24 -23.11 -0.03
N ALA A 230 -14.93 -22.74 1.21
CA ALA A 230 -15.63 -23.25 2.38
C ALA A 230 -17.09 -22.74 2.48
N LYS A 231 -17.38 -21.56 1.93
CA LYS A 231 -18.74 -21.01 1.85
C LYS A 231 -19.56 -21.60 0.70
N GLU A 232 -18.93 -21.90 -0.44
CA GLU A 232 -19.60 -22.51 -1.59
C GLU A 232 -19.96 -23.99 -1.39
N ASN A 233 -19.22 -24.70 -0.53
CA ASN A 233 -19.47 -26.10 -0.18
C ASN A 233 -20.41 -26.29 1.03
N LYS A 234 -21.00 -25.20 1.55
CA LYS A 234 -22.03 -25.22 2.60
C LYS A 234 -23.39 -24.92 1.99
#